data_AF-A0A812RPV9-F1
#
_entry.id   AF-A0A812RPV9-F1
#
_cell.length_a   1.000
_cell.length_b   1.000
_cell.length_c   1.000
_cell.angle_alpha   90.00
_cell.angle_beta   90.00
_cell.angle_gamma   90.00
#
_symmetry.space_group_name_H-M   'P 1'
#
loop_
_entity.id
_entity.type
_entity.pdbx_description
1 polymer ?
#
loop_
_entity_poly.entity_id
_entity_poly.type
_entity_poly.pdbx_seq_one_letter_code
_entity_poly.pdbx_strand_id
1 'polypeptide(L)'
;MEDAHVIHTKDNWGFFGIFDGHGGHQCSKFMARRIQEELAINGMPDTDDEVMDLAFRLEREFLVSNQPSGSTGTFIIIQAPTVPGGKYRLRVGNVGDSRILLGHANGSIFHGPGTDYGLTTDPMSNVKPRANVGELAGGLVGNVRIFYTGMMI
;
A
#
# COMPACT_ATOMS: atom_id res chain seq x y z
N MET A 1 2.18 -13.46 16.52
CA MET A 1 2.38 -13.00 15.13
C MET A 1 1.10 -12.31 14.72
N GLU A 2 1.19 -11.00 14.62
CA GLU A 2 0.07 -10.10 14.36
C GLU A 2 0.16 -9.55 12.93
N ASP A 3 1.35 -9.59 12.34
CA ASP A 3 1.68 -9.39 10.94
C ASP A 3 0.86 -10.27 9.98
N ALA A 4 0.54 -9.72 8.81
CA ALA A 4 0.07 -10.47 7.64
C ALA A 4 0.70 -9.91 6.34
N HIS A 5 0.61 -10.67 5.25
CA HIS A 5 1.08 -10.24 3.93
C HIS A 5 0.21 -10.75 2.79
N VAL A 6 0.32 -10.11 1.63
CA VAL A 6 -0.31 -10.52 0.36
C VAL A 6 0.77 -10.64 -0.70
N ILE A 7 0.73 -11.73 -1.47
CA ILE A 7 1.44 -11.87 -2.74
C ILE A 7 0.43 -12.36 -3.77
N HIS A 8 0.11 -11.51 -4.74
CA HIS A 8 -0.78 -11.82 -5.86
C HIS A 8 -0.03 -11.57 -7.17
N THR A 9 0.00 -12.53 -8.07
CA THR A 9 0.77 -12.44 -9.32
C THR A 9 -0.03 -12.93 -10.53
N LYS A 10 0.06 -12.19 -11.63
CA LYS A 10 -0.42 -12.52 -12.97
C LYS A 10 0.71 -12.26 -13.97
N ASP A 11 0.54 -12.67 -15.21
CA ASP A 11 1.61 -12.62 -16.24
C ASP A 11 2.12 -11.19 -16.53
N ASN A 12 1.28 -10.17 -16.32
CA ASN A 12 1.58 -8.77 -16.61
C ASN A 12 1.49 -7.82 -15.39
N TRP A 13 1.17 -8.30 -14.19
CA TRP A 13 1.19 -7.49 -12.97
C TRP A 13 1.25 -8.33 -11.68
N GLY A 14 1.59 -7.70 -10.56
CA GLY A 14 1.43 -8.29 -9.23
C GLY A 14 1.19 -7.25 -8.13
N PHE A 15 0.56 -7.68 -7.04
CA PHE A 15 0.35 -6.93 -5.80
C PHE A 15 1.16 -7.60 -4.69
N PHE A 16 1.92 -6.80 -3.94
CA PHE A 16 2.71 -7.23 -2.79
C PHE A 16 2.39 -6.31 -1.62
N GLY A 17 1.89 -6.85 -0.50
CA GLY A 17 1.47 -6.04 0.65
C GLY A 17 1.91 -6.62 2.00
N ILE A 18 2.18 -5.73 2.96
CA ILE A 18 2.55 -6.00 4.35
C ILE A 18 1.58 -5.25 5.26
N PHE A 19 1.15 -5.91 6.33
CA PHE A 19 0.15 -5.40 7.28
C PHE A 19 0.62 -5.73 8.70
N ASP A 20 1.21 -4.77 9.40
CA ASP A 20 1.72 -4.92 10.76
C ASP A 20 0.59 -4.67 11.78
N GLY A 21 0.07 -5.76 12.36
CA GLY A 21 -1.10 -5.75 13.22
C GLY A 21 -0.78 -5.34 14.66
N HIS A 22 -1.65 -4.53 15.28
CA HIS A 22 -1.44 -4.05 16.64
C HIS A 22 -2.73 -4.12 17.49
N GLY A 23 -2.58 -4.56 18.74
CA GLY A 23 -3.69 -4.84 19.65
C GLY A 23 -4.48 -6.11 19.30
N GLY A 24 -3.94 -6.93 18.38
CA GLY A 24 -4.58 -8.11 17.84
C GLY A 24 -4.20 -8.34 16.38
N HIS A 25 -4.41 -9.56 15.91
CA HIS A 25 -4.09 -9.98 14.55
C HIS A 25 -5.31 -9.95 13.61
N GLN A 26 -6.43 -9.34 14.02
CA GLN A 26 -7.69 -9.46 13.28
C GLN A 26 -7.72 -8.53 12.06
N CYS A 27 -7.27 -7.28 12.20
CA CYS A 27 -7.24 -6.30 11.11
C CYS A 27 -6.29 -6.73 9.98
N SER A 28 -5.02 -7.00 10.30
CA SER A 28 -3.99 -7.43 9.35
C SER A 28 -4.41 -8.67 8.53
N LYS A 29 -4.88 -9.74 9.20
CA LYS A 29 -5.36 -10.97 8.55
C LYS A 29 -6.66 -10.76 7.77
N PHE A 30 -7.55 -9.86 8.23
CA PHE A 30 -8.73 -9.48 7.47
C PHE A 30 -8.34 -8.79 6.17
N MET A 31 -7.49 -7.76 6.23
CA MET A 31 -7.02 -7.01 5.06
C MET A 31 -6.29 -7.93 4.08
N ALA A 32 -5.35 -8.75 4.55
CA ALA A 32 -4.62 -9.68 3.68
C ALA A 32 -5.54 -10.69 2.98
N ARG A 33 -6.50 -11.29 3.70
CA ARG A 33 -7.47 -12.22 3.10
C ARG A 33 -8.37 -11.50 2.09
N ARG A 34 -9.00 -10.38 2.48
CA ARG A 34 -9.98 -9.69 1.63
C ARG A 34 -9.33 -9.12 0.38
N ILE A 35 -8.15 -8.51 0.48
CA ILE A 35 -7.40 -8.04 -0.70
C ILE A 35 -7.12 -9.21 -1.66
N GLN A 36 -6.70 -10.38 -1.15
CA GLN A 36 -6.44 -11.54 -2.00
C GLN A 36 -7.71 -12.06 -2.71
N GLU A 37 -8.87 -12.04 -2.04
CA GLU A 37 -10.17 -12.37 -2.63
C GLU A 37 -10.60 -11.36 -3.70
N GLU A 38 -10.48 -10.06 -3.40
CA GLU A 38 -10.84 -8.96 -4.30
C GLU A 38 -9.99 -8.98 -5.58
N LEU A 39 -8.67 -9.14 -5.45
CA LEU A 39 -7.76 -9.23 -6.60
C LEU A 39 -7.99 -10.52 -7.43
N ALA A 40 -8.46 -11.60 -6.80
CA ALA A 40 -8.79 -12.84 -7.49
C ALA A 40 -10.09 -12.76 -8.30
N ILE A 41 -11.07 -11.96 -7.84
CA ILE A 41 -12.39 -11.80 -8.48
C ILE A 41 -12.40 -10.64 -9.48
N ASN A 42 -11.92 -9.47 -9.06
CA ASN A 42 -12.02 -8.20 -9.80
C ASN A 42 -10.75 -7.85 -10.59
N GLY A 43 -9.63 -8.52 -10.32
CA GLY A 43 -8.35 -8.29 -11.00
C GLY A 43 -7.54 -7.14 -10.40
N MET A 44 -6.79 -6.42 -11.24
CA MET A 44 -5.98 -5.27 -10.81
C MET A 44 -6.84 -4.00 -10.80
N PRO A 45 -6.86 -3.21 -9.71
CA PRO A 45 -7.40 -1.85 -9.77
C PRO A 45 -6.48 -0.97 -10.64
N ASP A 46 -7.05 -0.37 -11.69
CA ASP A 46 -6.29 0.27 -12.78
C ASP A 46 -5.96 1.74 -12.51
N THR A 47 -6.84 2.46 -11.81
CA THR A 47 -6.66 3.84 -11.32
C THR A 47 -6.25 3.91 -9.84
N ASP A 48 -5.87 5.10 -9.39
CA ASP A 48 -5.54 5.36 -7.98
C ASP A 48 -6.84 5.46 -7.16
N ASP A 49 -7.92 6.01 -7.74
CA ASP A 49 -9.25 6.09 -7.14
C ASP A 49 -9.83 4.69 -6.83
N GLU A 50 -9.71 3.73 -7.75
CA GLU A 50 -10.12 2.32 -7.51
C GLU A 50 -9.38 1.67 -6.33
N VAL A 51 -8.13 2.06 -6.08
CA VAL A 51 -7.37 1.55 -4.92
C VAL A 51 -7.84 2.21 -3.63
N MET A 52 -8.18 3.50 -3.65
CA MET A 52 -8.80 4.17 -2.50
C MET A 52 -10.18 3.59 -2.20
N ASP A 53 -11.01 3.35 -3.21
CA ASP A 53 -12.33 2.75 -3.04
C ASP A 53 -12.26 1.30 -2.51
N LEU A 54 -11.29 0.51 -2.98
CA LEU A 54 -10.97 -0.80 -2.40
C LEU A 54 -10.58 -0.67 -0.92
N ALA A 55 -9.64 0.23 -0.59
CA ALA A 55 -9.18 0.44 0.77
C ALA A 55 -10.31 0.88 1.73
N PHE A 56 -11.05 1.94 1.39
CA PHE A 56 -12.17 2.43 2.20
C PHE A 56 -13.33 1.43 2.28
N ARG A 57 -13.56 0.60 1.24
CA ARG A 57 -14.56 -0.46 1.32
C ARG A 57 -14.15 -1.55 2.31
N LEU A 58 -12.90 -2.03 2.24
CA LEU A 58 -12.41 -3.05 3.18
C LEU A 58 -12.29 -2.52 4.61
N GLU A 59 -11.90 -1.25 4.80
CA GLU A 59 -11.96 -0.58 6.10
C GLU A 59 -13.38 -0.61 6.67
N ARG A 60 -14.40 -0.19 5.89
CA ARG A 60 -15.81 -0.22 6.32
C ARG A 60 -16.31 -1.64 6.60
N GLU A 61 -15.93 -2.63 5.79
CA GLU A 61 -16.23 -4.04 6.06
C GLU A 61 -15.59 -4.51 7.39
N PHE A 62 -14.37 -4.08 7.70
CA PHE A 62 -13.69 -4.43 8.97
C PHE A 62 -14.33 -3.74 10.17
N LEU A 63 -14.65 -2.44 10.08
CA LEU A 63 -15.29 -1.68 11.16
C LEU A 63 -16.65 -2.28 11.56
N VAL A 64 -17.43 -2.75 10.59
CA VAL A 64 -18.71 -3.46 10.83
C VAL A 64 -18.50 -4.79 11.58
N SER A 65 -17.31 -5.41 11.51
CA SER A 65 -16.97 -6.62 12.29
C SER A 65 -16.66 -6.35 13.77
N ASN A 66 -16.50 -5.08 14.16
CA ASN A 66 -16.26 -4.61 15.53
C ASN A 66 -15.15 -5.37 16.26
N GLN A 67 -14.05 -5.68 15.56
CA GLN A 67 -12.88 -6.35 16.13
C GLN A 67 -11.88 -5.34 16.71
N PRO A 68 -11.43 -5.49 17.97
CA PRO A 68 -10.58 -4.53 18.65
C PRO A 68 -9.09 -4.72 18.30
N SER A 69 -8.70 -4.40 17.06
CA SER A 69 -7.29 -4.41 16.62
C SER A 69 -7.09 -3.46 15.43
N GLY A 70 -5.95 -2.78 15.36
CA GLY A 70 -5.52 -2.01 14.19
C GLY A 70 -4.46 -2.74 13.35
N SER A 71 -4.00 -2.09 12.28
CA SER A 71 -2.91 -2.57 11.43
C SER A 71 -2.29 -1.41 10.66
N THR A 72 -1.00 -1.47 10.33
CA THR A 72 -0.45 -0.75 9.18
C THR A 72 -0.97 -1.38 7.88
N GLY A 73 -0.79 -0.70 6.75
CA GLY A 73 -1.07 -1.24 5.43
C GLY A 73 -0.16 -0.63 4.38
N THR A 74 0.87 -1.36 3.98
CA THR A 74 1.91 -0.90 3.06
C THR A 74 2.05 -1.88 1.91
N PHE A 75 1.81 -1.44 0.67
CA PHE A 75 1.77 -2.33 -0.49
C PHE A 75 2.28 -1.69 -1.78
N ILE A 76 2.59 -2.53 -2.77
CA ILE A 76 2.97 -2.11 -4.12
C ILE A 76 2.26 -2.98 -5.17
N ILE A 77 1.62 -2.30 -6.12
CA ILE A 77 1.21 -2.89 -7.40
C ILE A 77 2.33 -2.62 -8.41
N ILE A 78 2.82 -3.67 -9.04
CA ILE A 78 3.86 -3.64 -10.08
C ILE A 78 3.21 -4.11 -11.38
N GLN A 79 3.14 -3.25 -12.40
CA GLN A 79 2.60 -3.59 -13.72
C GLN A 79 3.73 -3.59 -14.76
N ALA A 80 3.79 -4.66 -15.56
CA ALA A 80 4.74 -4.82 -16.65
C ALA A 80 4.43 -3.85 -17.82
N PRO A 81 5.45 -3.42 -18.58
CA PRO A 81 5.23 -2.62 -19.78
C PRO A 81 4.49 -3.43 -20.86
N THR A 82 3.58 -2.77 -21.58
CA THR A 82 2.86 -3.34 -22.74
C THR A 82 3.71 -3.42 -24.01
N VAL A 83 4.93 -2.88 -23.99
CA VAL A 83 5.88 -2.87 -25.12
C VAL A 83 7.28 -3.31 -24.67
N PRO A 84 8.04 -4.05 -25.51
CA PRO A 84 9.43 -4.43 -25.20
C PRO A 84 10.30 -3.20 -24.89
N GLY A 85 11.07 -3.27 -23.81
CA GLY A 85 11.93 -2.16 -23.35
C GLY A 85 11.19 -1.00 -22.68
N GLY A 86 9.88 -1.09 -22.48
CA GLY A 86 9.11 -0.09 -21.72
C GLY A 86 9.46 -0.09 -20.21
N LYS A 87 8.98 0.95 -19.50
CA LYS A 87 9.09 1.04 -18.03
C LYS A 87 7.96 0.27 -17.35
N TYR A 88 8.25 -0.36 -16.22
CA TYR A 88 7.21 -0.81 -15.27
C TYR A 88 6.47 0.40 -14.69
N ARG A 89 5.15 0.27 -14.46
CA ARG A 89 4.35 1.20 -13.65
C ARG A 89 4.31 0.65 -12.22
N LEU A 90 4.63 1.50 -11.24
CA LEU A 90 4.52 1.17 -9.82
C LEU A 90 3.37 1.98 -9.20
N ARG A 91 2.56 1.38 -8.33
CA ARG A 91 1.61 2.11 -7.47
C ARG A 91 1.78 1.60 -6.05
N VAL A 92 2.35 2.44 -5.18
CA VAL A 92 2.66 2.09 -3.79
C VAL A 92 1.62 2.70 -2.86
N GLY A 93 0.89 1.88 -2.10
CA GLY A 93 0.00 2.33 -1.02
C GLY A 93 0.69 2.34 0.34
N ASN A 94 0.43 3.36 1.17
CA ASN A 94 0.91 3.38 2.55
C ASN A 94 -0.08 3.99 3.57
N VAL A 95 -0.26 3.27 4.68
CA VAL A 95 -0.93 3.69 5.92
C VAL A 95 -0.10 3.17 7.09
N GLY A 96 0.39 4.06 7.95
CA GLY A 96 1.28 3.73 9.06
C GLY A 96 2.78 3.79 8.70
N ASP A 97 3.60 3.29 9.61
CA ASP A 97 5.07 3.39 9.67
C ASP A 97 5.82 2.17 9.10
N SER A 98 5.10 1.19 8.58
CA SER A 98 5.65 0.21 7.63
C SER A 98 6.06 0.91 6.31
N ARG A 99 7.11 0.43 5.64
CA ARG A 99 7.82 1.21 4.59
C ARG A 99 8.25 0.39 3.37
N ILE A 100 8.25 1.01 2.18
CA ILE A 100 8.81 0.41 0.95
C ILE A 100 10.13 1.09 0.53
N LEU A 101 11.15 0.28 0.28
CA LEU A 101 12.41 0.68 -0.37
C LEU A 101 12.52 0.01 -1.75
N LEU A 102 13.07 0.70 -2.74
CA LEU A 102 13.33 0.15 -4.07
C LEU A 102 14.84 -0.08 -4.27
N GLY A 103 15.27 -1.34 -4.33
CA GLY A 103 16.66 -1.70 -4.61
C GLY A 103 16.96 -1.82 -6.11
N HIS A 104 18.12 -1.33 -6.53
CA HIS A 104 18.72 -1.66 -7.82
C HIS A 104 19.55 -2.95 -7.70
N ALA A 105 19.68 -3.71 -8.80
CA ALA A 105 20.44 -4.97 -8.85
C ALA A 105 21.96 -4.83 -8.56
N ASN A 106 22.49 -3.61 -8.50
CA ASN A 106 23.87 -3.31 -8.08
C ASN A 106 24.03 -3.12 -6.55
N GLY A 107 22.96 -3.31 -5.76
CA GLY A 107 22.96 -3.12 -4.30
C GLY A 107 22.74 -1.67 -3.85
N SER A 108 22.63 -0.70 -4.76
CA SER A 108 22.21 0.67 -4.41
C SER A 108 20.69 0.76 -4.23
N ILE A 109 20.23 1.65 -3.36
CA ILE A 109 18.81 1.97 -3.19
C ILE A 109 18.46 3.12 -4.14
N PHE A 110 17.29 3.08 -4.76
CA PHE A 110 16.72 4.24 -5.44
C PHE A 110 16.27 5.26 -4.38
N HIS A 111 16.85 6.46 -4.39
CA HIS A 111 16.52 7.48 -3.39
C HIS A 111 15.14 8.09 -3.69
N GLY A 112 14.11 7.55 -3.04
CA GLY A 112 12.73 8.04 -3.10
C GLY A 112 12.50 9.32 -2.29
N PRO A 113 11.31 9.92 -2.42
CA PRO A 113 10.96 11.19 -1.77
C PRO A 113 10.52 11.05 -0.30
N GLY A 114 10.36 9.82 0.20
CA GLY A 114 9.83 9.52 1.53
C GLY A 114 10.89 9.36 2.62
N THR A 115 10.48 8.79 3.75
CA THR A 115 11.31 8.66 4.96
C THR A 115 12.51 7.73 4.71
N ASP A 116 13.69 8.16 5.15
CA ASP A 116 15.00 7.52 4.89
C ASP A 116 15.20 7.05 3.44
N TYR A 117 14.79 7.91 2.48
CA TYR A 117 14.85 7.66 1.04
C TYR A 117 13.89 6.57 0.51
N GLY A 118 12.87 6.20 1.27
CA GLY A 118 11.83 5.27 0.85
C GLY A 118 10.88 5.82 -0.24
N LEU A 119 10.04 4.93 -0.76
CA LEU A 119 8.90 5.29 -1.63
C LEU A 119 7.68 5.78 -0.83
N THR A 120 7.73 5.72 0.50
CA THR A 120 6.65 6.01 1.44
C THR A 120 7.12 6.92 2.57
N THR A 121 6.23 7.74 3.11
CA THR A 121 6.48 8.70 4.19
C THR A 121 5.79 8.25 5.48
N ASP A 122 6.57 7.73 6.42
CA ASP A 122 6.13 7.31 7.75
C ASP A 122 5.44 8.48 8.51
N PRO A 123 4.20 8.32 9.01
CA PRO A 123 3.47 9.36 9.73
C PRO A 123 3.92 9.44 11.20
N MET A 124 4.93 10.26 11.49
CA MET A 124 5.41 10.47 12.87
C MET A 124 4.44 11.30 13.73
N SER A 125 4.20 10.86 14.97
CA SER A 125 3.22 11.44 15.91
C SER A 125 3.48 12.88 16.38
N ASN A 126 4.67 13.42 16.11
CA ASN A 126 5.04 14.81 16.37
C ASN A 126 4.78 15.76 15.20
N VAL A 127 4.46 15.24 14.01
CA VAL A 127 4.03 16.02 12.86
C VAL A 127 2.53 16.28 13.02
N LYS A 128 2.12 17.56 13.04
CA LYS A 128 0.68 17.90 13.04
C LYS A 128 0.01 17.20 11.85
N PRO A 129 -1.10 16.46 12.05
CA PRO A 129 -1.89 16.02 10.92
C PRO A 129 -2.31 17.27 10.15
N ARG A 130 -1.95 17.29 8.87
CA ARG A 130 -2.59 18.18 7.91
C ARG A 130 -4.05 17.66 7.70
N ALA A 131 -4.92 18.31 6.91
CA ALA A 131 -6.37 17.95 6.84
C ALA A 131 -6.85 17.15 5.59
N ASN A 132 -6.28 17.38 4.39
CA ASN A 132 -5.87 16.31 3.36
C ASN A 132 -3.24 14.79 3.42
N VAL A 133 -2.94 13.58 4.02
CA VAL A 133 -1.68 12.78 4.12
C VAL A 133 -1.99 11.26 4.10
N GLY A 134 -1.94 10.61 2.94
CA GLY A 134 -2.14 9.16 2.77
C GLY A 134 -1.80 8.76 1.33
N GLU A 135 -0.88 7.81 1.17
CA GLU A 135 -0.02 7.82 -0.02
C GLU A 135 -0.35 6.67 -0.96
N LEU A 136 -0.90 7.00 -2.13
CA LEU A 136 -0.72 6.21 -3.34
C LEU A 136 0.36 6.87 -4.21
N ALA A 137 1.60 6.38 -4.11
CA ALA A 137 2.67 6.77 -5.00
C ALA A 137 2.55 5.99 -6.33
N GLY A 138 1.63 6.46 -7.19
CA GLY A 138 1.51 6.12 -8.60
C GLY A 138 2.73 6.62 -9.40
N GLY A 139 3.81 5.85 -9.37
CA GLY A 139 5.09 6.17 -10.00
C GLY A 139 5.23 5.58 -11.41
N LEU A 140 5.18 6.47 -12.41
CA LEU A 140 6.13 6.40 -13.52
C LEU A 140 7.40 7.18 -13.11
N VAL A 141 8.58 6.77 -13.58
CA VAL A 141 9.83 7.51 -13.30
C VAL A 141 9.84 8.82 -14.11
N GLY A 142 9.22 9.85 -13.53
CA GLY A 142 9.10 11.23 -14.00
C GLY A 142 7.91 12.00 -13.38
N ASN A 143 8.21 12.96 -12.48
CA ASN A 143 7.28 13.89 -11.78
C ASN A 143 6.39 13.29 -10.64
N VAL A 144 5.73 14.16 -9.83
CA VAL A 144 5.45 13.93 -8.39
C VAL A 144 4.10 14.54 -7.91
N ARG A 145 3.39 13.89 -6.94
CA ARG A 145 2.59 14.42 -5.77
C ARG A 145 1.22 13.75 -5.50
N ILE A 146 0.51 13.96 -4.36
CA ILE A 146 0.51 13.21 -3.05
C ILE A 146 -0.91 13.24 -2.36
N PHE A 147 -1.25 12.28 -1.45
CA PHE A 147 -2.23 12.33 -0.30
C PHE A 147 -3.71 11.78 -0.46
N TYR A 148 -4.58 11.39 0.55
CA TYR A 148 -4.82 11.75 2.00
C TYR A 148 -5.25 10.66 3.06
N THR A 149 -5.45 11.06 4.36
CA THR A 149 -5.44 10.31 5.67
C THR A 149 -6.76 9.77 6.27
N GLY A 150 -6.66 8.81 7.20
CA GLY A 150 -7.64 8.52 8.28
C GLY A 150 -6.96 8.24 9.66
N MET A 151 -7.66 8.51 10.78
CA MET A 151 -7.18 8.30 12.17
C MET A 151 -8.29 7.70 13.03
N MET A 152 -8.01 6.63 13.78
CA MET A 152 -8.89 6.10 14.84
C MET A 152 -8.08 5.80 16.12
N ILE A 153 -8.80 5.68 17.23
CA ILE A 153 -8.34 5.69 18.63
C ILE A 153 -8.73 4.37 19.29
#